data_AF-A0A7K0KW86-F1
#
_entry.id   AF-A0A7K0KW86-F1
#
_cell.length_a   1.000
_cell.length_b   1.000
_cell.length_c   1.000
_cell.angle_alpha   90.00
_cell.angle_beta   90.00
_cell.angle_gamma   90.00
#
_symmetry.space_group_name_H-M   'P 1'
#
loop_
_entity.id
_entity.type
_entity.pdbx_description
1 polymer ?
#
loop_
_entity_poly.entity_id
_entity_poly.type
_entity_poly.pdbx_seq_one_letter_code
_entity_poly.pdbx_strand_id
1 'polypeptide(L)'
;MKFRTPIAIVAAIALVLTMSNLALDHAQSRGYSQSFPYVICPPAVSDGRNQISVPTSKTNYRVVTPGKIGMHATKSLQLGIGSDATLFDAMGVSPLTTQSGGSGWGGAAICTAPQSDAWFVGGSADISSRSKLFVVNSGLSSGS
;
A
#
# COMPACT_ATOMS: atom_id res chain seq x y z
N MET A 1 2.48 -65.09 -21.62
CA MET A 1 2.91 -64.01 -20.71
C MET A 1 3.42 -62.78 -21.49
N LYS A 2 2.54 -62.05 -22.20
CA LYS A 2 2.95 -61.01 -23.18
C LYS A 2 2.44 -59.59 -22.88
N PHE A 3 1.67 -59.42 -21.79
CA PHE A 3 1.10 -58.14 -21.35
C PHE A 3 1.70 -57.59 -20.04
N ARG A 4 2.66 -58.28 -19.40
CA ARG A 4 3.24 -57.81 -18.12
C ARG A 4 4.06 -56.52 -18.27
N THR A 5 4.78 -56.41 -19.38
CA THR A 5 5.64 -55.25 -19.71
C THR A 5 4.85 -53.96 -19.96
N PRO A 6 3.79 -53.92 -20.79
CA PRO A 6 3.01 -52.70 -20.98
C PRO A 6 2.27 -52.27 -19.71
N ILE A 7 1.79 -53.21 -18.89
CA ILE A 7 1.12 -52.91 -17.62
C ILE A 7 2.10 -52.27 -16.63
N ALA A 8 3.33 -52.77 -16.54
CA ALA A 8 4.37 -52.20 -15.68
C ALA A 8 4.74 -50.76 -16.08
N ILE A 9 4.76 -50.47 -17.39
CA ILE A 9 5.07 -49.12 -17.90
C ILE A 9 3.95 -48.14 -17.54
N VAL A 10 2.69 -48.53 -17.75
CA VAL A 10 1.54 -47.66 -17.40
C VAL A 10 1.49 -47.39 -15.89
N ALA A 11 1.76 -48.41 -15.06
CA ALA A 11 1.81 -48.26 -13.61
C ALA A 11 2.95 -47.31 -13.16
N ALA A 12 4.12 -47.39 -13.79
CA ALA A 12 5.24 -46.49 -13.49
C ALA A 12 4.92 -45.03 -13.86
N ILE A 13 4.30 -44.80 -15.02
CA ILE A 13 3.91 -43.45 -15.45
C ILE A 13 2.84 -42.87 -14.51
N ALA A 14 1.85 -43.67 -14.13
CA ALA A 14 0.80 -43.23 -13.19
C ALA A 14 1.39 -42.86 -11.81
N LEU A 15 2.36 -43.63 -11.32
CA LEU A 15 3.04 -43.36 -10.04
C LEU A 15 3.83 -42.05 -10.07
N VAL A 16 4.55 -41.77 -11.15
CA VAL A 16 5.33 -40.53 -11.28
C VAL A 16 4.40 -39.31 -11.38
N LEU A 17 3.29 -39.43 -12.11
CA LEU A 17 2.30 -38.36 -12.23
C LEU A 17 1.62 -38.05 -10.89
N THR A 18 1.24 -39.05 -10.10
CA THR A 18 0.59 -38.81 -8.79
C THR A 18 1.56 -38.18 -7.79
N MET A 19 2.80 -38.66 -7.72
CA MET A 19 3.83 -38.08 -6.85
C MET A 19 4.14 -36.61 -7.19
N SER A 20 4.19 -36.27 -8.48
CA SER A 20 4.46 -34.90 -8.95
C SER A 20 3.34 -33.93 -8.56
N ASN A 21 2.07 -34.38 -8.64
CA ASN A 21 0.92 -33.56 -8.26
C ASN A 21 0.80 -33.38 -6.74
N LEU A 22 1.13 -34.40 -5.93
CA LEU A 22 1.16 -34.26 -4.46
C LEU A 22 2.24 -33.28 -3.99
N ALA A 23 3.39 -33.22 -4.68
CA ALA A 23 4.46 -32.30 -4.35
C ALA A 23 4.09 -30.82 -4.63
N LEU A 24 3.22 -30.55 -5.61
CA LEU A 24 2.75 -29.19 -5.91
C LEU A 24 1.82 -28.64 -4.81
N ASP A 25 0.95 -29.49 -4.26
CA ASP A 25 -0.02 -29.07 -3.22
C ASP A 25 0.69 -28.66 -1.91
N HIS A 26 1.80 -29.34 -1.58
CA HIS A 26 2.66 -28.99 -0.44
C HIS A 26 3.56 -27.76 -0.67
N ALA A 27 3.80 -27.36 -1.91
CA ALA A 27 4.63 -26.19 -2.22
C ALA A 27 3.88 -24.86 -2.05
N GLN A 28 2.53 -24.88 -2.02
CA GLN A 28 1.71 -23.67 -2.01
C GLN A 28 1.46 -23.09 -0.60
N SER A 29 1.85 -23.78 0.48
CA SER A 29 1.72 -23.28 1.86
C SER A 29 2.91 -22.43 2.35
N ARG A 30 3.66 -21.81 1.44
CA ARG A 30 4.56 -20.71 1.82
C ARG A 30 3.70 -19.46 2.01
N GLY A 31 3.16 -19.29 3.21
CA GLY A 31 2.58 -18.01 3.64
C GLY A 31 3.64 -16.92 3.52
N TYR A 32 3.62 -16.17 2.42
CA TYR A 32 4.47 -15.01 2.26
C TYR A 32 4.09 -14.02 3.34
N SER A 33 5.02 -13.74 4.26
CA SER A 33 4.88 -12.62 5.19
C SER A 33 4.96 -11.34 4.36
N GLN A 34 3.80 -10.82 3.96
CA GLN A 34 3.71 -9.57 3.24
C GLN A 34 3.77 -8.43 4.27
N SER A 35 4.98 -8.09 4.71
CA SER A 35 5.23 -6.88 5.50
C SER A 35 5.34 -5.70 4.54
N PHE A 36 4.23 -4.98 4.34
CA PHE A 36 4.23 -3.74 3.58
C PHE A 36 4.54 -2.55 4.50
N PRO A 37 5.26 -1.54 4.01
CA PRO A 37 5.52 -0.35 4.81
C PRO A 37 4.25 0.47 4.99
N TYR A 38 4.18 1.21 6.09
CA TYR A 38 3.20 2.29 6.22
C TYR A 38 3.45 3.37 5.16
N VAL A 39 2.39 4.07 4.75
CA VAL A 39 2.49 5.19 3.80
C VAL A 39 1.90 6.45 4.41
N ILE A 40 2.43 7.60 4.03
CA ILE A 40 2.03 8.91 4.52
C ILE A 40 1.32 9.65 3.41
N CYS A 41 0.12 10.12 3.71
CA CYS A 41 -0.68 10.99 2.88
C CYS A 41 -0.51 12.44 3.35
N PRO A 42 -0.31 13.39 2.41
CA PRO A 42 -0.16 14.81 2.76
C PRO A 42 -1.43 15.39 3.40
N PRO A 43 -1.28 16.45 4.22
CA PRO A 43 -2.40 17.19 4.77
C PRO A 43 -3.14 17.98 3.70
N ALA A 44 -4.33 18.48 4.06
CA ALA A 44 -5.11 19.38 3.25
C ALA A 44 -4.35 20.67 2.96
N VAL A 45 -4.18 21.03 1.68
CA VAL A 45 -3.44 22.25 1.28
C VAL A 45 -4.36 23.45 1.02
N SER A 46 -5.68 23.26 1.01
CA SER A 46 -6.66 24.34 0.83
C SER A 46 -8.04 24.02 1.42
N ASP A 47 -8.93 25.00 1.40
CA ASP A 47 -10.31 24.99 1.88
C ASP A 47 -11.33 24.31 0.93
N GLY A 48 -10.88 23.78 -0.21
CA GLY A 48 -11.75 23.05 -1.14
C GLY A 48 -11.92 21.56 -0.80
N ARG A 49 -12.13 20.71 -1.82
CA ARG A 49 -12.40 19.28 -1.60
C ARG A 49 -11.09 18.52 -1.45
N ASN A 50 -10.89 17.91 -0.28
CA ASN A 50 -9.71 17.10 0.00
C ASN A 50 -10.14 15.69 0.44
N GLN A 51 -9.74 14.67 -0.32
CA GLN A 51 -10.14 13.29 -0.08
C GLN A 51 -8.99 12.30 -0.26
N ILE A 52 -9.00 11.21 0.51
CA ILE A 52 -8.13 10.06 0.35
C ILE A 52 -8.96 8.88 -0.12
N SER A 53 -8.60 8.33 -1.26
CA SER A 53 -9.14 7.08 -1.78
C SER A 53 -8.30 5.92 -1.26
N VAL A 54 -8.93 5.04 -0.50
CA VAL A 54 -8.31 3.84 0.06
C VAL A 54 -8.75 2.59 -0.70
N PRO A 55 -7.87 1.57 -0.80
CA PRO A 55 -8.18 0.34 -1.53
C PRO A 55 -9.32 -0.47 -0.89
N THR A 56 -9.52 -0.35 0.42
CA THR A 56 -10.58 -1.06 1.14
C THR A 56 -11.06 -0.27 2.36
N SER A 57 -12.33 -0.48 2.72
CA SER A 57 -12.98 0.04 3.94
C SER A 57 -12.54 -0.69 5.22
N LYS A 58 -11.42 -1.41 5.18
CA LYS A 58 -10.76 -2.02 6.34
C LYS A 58 -9.30 -1.59 6.47
N THR A 59 -8.88 -0.60 5.67
CA THR A 59 -7.51 -0.09 5.71
C THR A 59 -7.29 0.59 7.05
N ASN A 60 -6.23 0.24 7.77
CA ASN A 60 -5.92 0.91 9.03
C ASN A 60 -5.21 2.24 8.76
N TYR A 61 -5.60 3.29 9.48
CA TYR A 61 -5.01 4.61 9.35
C TYR A 61 -4.96 5.34 10.69
N ARG A 62 -4.06 6.31 10.79
CA ARG A 62 -4.00 7.26 11.90
C ARG A 62 -3.61 8.63 11.41
N VAL A 63 -4.12 9.65 12.08
CA VAL A 63 -3.65 11.02 11.87
C VAL A 63 -2.35 11.20 12.65
N VAL A 64 -1.35 11.82 12.03
CA VAL A 64 -0.03 12.09 12.63
C VAL A 64 -0.15 13.33 13.53
N THR A 65 -0.71 13.14 14.71
CA THR A 65 -0.87 14.17 15.74
C THR A 65 -0.04 13.80 16.98
N PRO A 66 0.61 14.76 17.67
CA PRO A 66 1.34 14.48 18.90
C PRO A 66 0.50 13.73 19.94
N GLY A 67 1.04 12.63 20.49
CA GLY A 67 0.42 11.86 21.58
C GLY A 67 -0.59 10.78 21.17
N LYS A 68 -0.94 10.64 19.89
CA LYS A 68 -1.84 9.57 19.40
C LYS A 68 -1.10 8.63 18.45
N ILE A 69 -0.95 7.37 18.86
CA ILE A 69 -0.23 6.33 18.12
C ILE A 69 -1.13 5.20 17.59
N GLY A 70 -2.39 5.14 18.05
CA GLY A 70 -3.35 4.10 17.66
C GLY A 70 -3.83 4.24 16.22
N MET A 71 -3.96 3.10 15.54
CA MET A 71 -4.54 2.99 14.20
C MET A 71 -6.03 2.66 14.29
N HIS A 72 -6.80 3.17 13.35
CA HIS A 72 -8.23 2.95 13.23
C HIS A 72 -8.56 2.44 11.82
N ALA A 73 -9.49 1.50 11.70
CA ALA A 73 -9.97 1.08 10.39
C ALA A 73 -10.76 2.21 9.72
N THR A 74 -10.53 2.40 8.43
CA THR A 74 -11.41 3.20 7.57
C THR A 74 -12.83 2.61 7.61
N LYS A 75 -13.86 3.43 7.48
CA LYS A 75 -15.27 2.96 7.36
C LYS A 75 -15.85 3.22 5.97
N SER A 76 -15.04 3.82 5.10
CA SER A 76 -15.39 4.28 3.77
C SER A 76 -14.17 4.16 2.86
N LEU A 77 -14.41 4.06 1.56
CA LEU A 77 -13.37 4.10 0.53
C LEU A 77 -12.83 5.51 0.30
N GLN A 78 -13.58 6.54 0.72
CA GLN A 78 -13.17 7.93 0.67
C GLN A 78 -13.15 8.52 2.08
N LEU A 79 -12.01 9.08 2.47
CA LEU A 79 -11.85 9.80 3.73
C LEU A 79 -11.59 11.27 3.46
N GLY A 80 -12.21 12.15 4.25
CA GLY A 80 -11.87 13.58 4.22
C GLY A 80 -10.47 13.80 4.80
N ILE A 81 -9.70 14.68 4.16
CA ILE A 81 -8.36 15.06 4.63
C ILE A 81 -8.48 16.31 5.51
N GLY A 82 -7.83 16.29 6.68
CA GLY A 82 -7.71 17.43 7.60
C GLY A 82 -6.38 18.17 7.47
N SER A 83 -6.09 19.07 8.41
CA SER A 83 -4.84 19.85 8.46
C SER A 83 -3.59 19.03 8.76
N ASP A 84 -3.76 17.81 9.27
CA ASP A 84 -2.68 16.93 9.68
C ASP A 84 -2.45 15.84 8.63
N ALA A 85 -1.20 15.42 8.49
CA ALA A 85 -0.87 14.28 7.64
C ALA A 85 -1.45 12.99 8.21
N THR A 86 -1.73 12.03 7.34
CA THR A 86 -2.37 10.77 7.73
C THR A 86 -1.49 9.60 7.30
N LEU A 87 -1.22 8.70 8.23
CA LEU A 87 -0.47 7.48 8.01
C LEU A 87 -1.43 6.31 7.78
N PHE A 88 -1.19 5.51 6.75
CA PHE A 88 -1.98 4.34 6.38
C PHE A 88 -1.12 3.08 6.39
N ASP A 89 -1.76 1.96 6.71
CA ASP A 89 -1.24 0.62 6.45
C ASP A 89 -1.46 0.28 4.97
N ALA A 90 -0.42 0.43 4.15
CA ALA A 90 -0.51 0.10 2.73
C ALA A 90 -0.49 -1.42 2.59
N MET A 91 -1.65 -2.05 2.61
CA MET A 91 -1.81 -3.51 2.40
C MET A 91 -1.52 -3.91 0.95
N GLY A 92 -0.32 -3.60 0.44
CA GLY A 92 0.12 -3.82 -0.93
C GLY A 92 -0.36 -2.78 -1.95
N VAL A 93 -1.22 -1.84 -1.56
CA VAL A 93 -1.75 -0.78 -2.43
C VAL A 93 -1.67 0.56 -1.70
N SER A 94 -1.06 1.55 -2.35
CA SER A 94 -0.93 2.91 -1.81
C SER A 94 -2.21 3.71 -2.03
N PRO A 95 -2.79 4.34 -1.00
CA PRO A 95 -3.91 5.26 -1.16
C PRO A 95 -3.55 6.46 -2.05
N LEU A 96 -4.58 7.08 -2.61
CA LEU A 96 -4.46 8.26 -3.47
C LEU A 96 -5.13 9.45 -2.78
N THR A 97 -4.41 10.56 -2.67
CA THR A 97 -4.99 11.83 -2.23
C THR A 97 -5.44 12.65 -3.44
N THR A 98 -6.63 13.24 -3.36
CA THR A 98 -7.15 14.20 -4.33
C THR A 98 -7.52 15.47 -3.58
N GLN A 99 -7.07 16.61 -4.11
CA GLN A 99 -7.25 17.91 -3.48
C GLN A 99 -7.61 18.94 -4.54
N SER A 100 -8.59 19.78 -4.24
CA SER A 100 -8.93 20.93 -5.07
C SER A 100 -9.15 22.15 -4.21
N GLY A 101 -8.82 23.33 -4.73
CA GLY A 101 -9.09 24.60 -4.08
C GLY A 101 -10.27 25.33 -4.74
N GLY A 102 -10.93 26.19 -3.97
CA GLY A 102 -12.08 26.97 -4.46
C GLY A 102 -11.77 27.92 -5.64
N SER A 103 -10.48 28.19 -5.92
CA SER A 103 -10.01 29.07 -7.00
C SER A 103 -9.73 28.36 -8.34
N GLY A 104 -10.17 27.10 -8.49
CA GLY A 104 -10.11 26.39 -9.79
C GLY A 104 -8.83 25.61 -10.05
N TRP A 105 -8.07 25.28 -9.01
CA TRP A 105 -6.93 24.37 -9.11
C TRP A 105 -7.27 23.00 -8.49
N GLY A 106 -6.66 21.94 -8.99
CA GLY A 106 -6.78 20.60 -8.43
C GLY A 106 -5.51 19.80 -8.66
N GLY A 107 -5.27 18.82 -7.80
CA GLY A 107 -4.11 17.94 -7.85
C GLY A 107 -4.40 16.61 -7.18
N ALA A 108 -3.60 15.62 -7.53
CA ALA A 108 -3.64 14.31 -6.89
C ALA A 108 -2.20 13.83 -6.61
N ALA A 109 -2.02 13.12 -5.51
CA ALA A 109 -0.74 12.56 -5.13
C ALA A 109 -0.95 11.18 -4.49
N ILE A 110 -0.12 10.22 -4.87
CA ILE A 110 -0.09 8.90 -4.24
C ILE A 110 0.57 9.05 -2.87
N CYS A 111 0.03 8.39 -1.85
CA CYS A 111 0.63 8.37 -0.52
C CYS A 111 1.93 7.57 -0.55
N THR A 112 2.99 8.13 0.02
CA THR A 112 4.34 7.59 -0.13
C THR A 112 4.79 6.86 1.12
N ALA A 113 5.49 5.74 0.96
CA ALA A 113 6.18 5.10 2.05
C ALA A 113 7.26 6.05 2.63
N PRO A 114 7.61 5.94 3.92
CA PRO A 114 8.78 6.62 4.44
C PRO A 114 10.02 6.15 3.67
N GLN A 115 10.78 7.10 3.16
CA GLN A 115 12.02 6.88 2.44
C GLN A 115 13.11 7.63 3.21
N SER A 116 14.33 7.08 3.29
CA SER A 116 15.48 7.81 3.86
C SER A 116 15.77 9.07 3.04
N ASP A 117 15.57 8.98 1.73
CA ASP A 117 15.83 10.04 0.76
C ASP A 117 14.67 10.10 -0.24
N ALA A 118 14.13 11.28 -0.46
CA ALA A 118 13.09 11.53 -1.46
C ALA A 118 13.54 12.67 -2.38
N TRP A 119 13.53 12.42 -3.68
CA TRP A 119 13.91 13.39 -4.70
C TRP A 119 12.66 13.82 -5.48
N PHE A 120 12.34 15.10 -5.43
CA PHE A 120 11.27 15.67 -6.26
C PHE A 120 11.81 15.86 -7.68
N VAL A 121 11.46 14.95 -8.59
CA VAL A 121 11.86 15.06 -10.00
C VAL A 121 10.70 15.67 -10.78
N GLY A 122 10.90 16.90 -11.26
CA GLY A 122 9.95 17.56 -12.16
C GLY A 122 8.84 18.33 -11.45
N GLY A 123 9.02 19.63 -11.36
CA GLY A 123 7.96 20.59 -11.07
C GLY A 123 8.43 21.99 -11.42
N SER A 124 7.96 22.55 -12.54
CA SER A 124 8.01 24.00 -12.77
C SER A 124 6.67 24.59 -12.36
N ALA A 125 6.46 24.72 -11.05
CA ALA A 125 5.57 25.74 -10.57
C ALA A 125 6.43 27.00 -10.43
N ASP A 126 5.96 28.13 -10.96
CA ASP A 126 6.49 29.41 -10.50
C ASP A 126 6.42 29.34 -8.96
N ILE A 127 7.56 29.52 -8.25
CA ILE A 127 7.56 29.70 -6.79
C ILE A 127 6.97 31.09 -6.55
N SER A 128 5.70 31.20 -6.91
CA SER A 128 4.82 32.28 -6.57
C SER A 128 4.33 32.01 -5.15
N SER A 129 3.88 33.06 -4.47
CA SER A 129 3.54 33.17 -3.05
C SER A 129 2.47 32.20 -2.51
N ARG A 130 2.12 31.12 -3.23
CA ARG A 130 1.12 30.11 -2.87
C ARG A 130 1.66 28.67 -2.80
N SER A 131 2.91 28.40 -3.19
CA SER A 131 3.48 27.05 -3.03
C SER A 131 3.81 26.76 -1.56
N LYS A 132 3.38 25.61 -1.03
CA LYS A 132 3.70 25.15 0.32
C LYS A 132 4.40 23.78 0.27
N LEU A 133 5.53 23.66 0.96
CA LEU A 133 6.22 22.40 1.21
C LEU A 133 5.89 21.91 2.62
N PHE A 134 5.33 20.69 2.73
CA PHE A 134 5.04 20.06 4.01
C PHE A 134 5.99 18.88 4.22
N VAL A 135 6.91 19.00 5.17
CA VAL A 135 7.77 17.91 5.61
C VAL A 135 7.16 17.27 6.85
N VAL A 136 6.88 15.97 6.77
CA VAL A 136 6.23 15.23 7.86
C VAL A 136 7.11 14.05 8.25
N ASN A 137 7.56 14.04 9.50
CA ASN A 137 8.25 12.89 10.11
C ASN A 137 7.22 11.94 10.72
N SER A 138 7.33 10.64 10.46
CA SER A 138 6.42 9.61 10.94
C SER A 138 6.45 9.39 12.46
N GLY A 139 7.40 10.01 13.16
CA GLY A 139 7.66 9.82 14.60
C GLY A 139 8.35 8.49 14.93
N LEU A 140 8.81 7.76 13.92
CA LEU A 140 9.57 6.52 14.06
C LEU A 140 11.06 6.87 14.10
N SER A 141 11.58 7.31 15.25
CA SER A 141 13.03 7.31 15.46
C SER A 141 13.50 5.89 15.74
N SER A 142 14.62 5.46 15.14
CA SER A 142 15.38 4.33 15.67
C SER A 142 15.92 4.73 17.03
N GLY A 143 15.41 4.12 18.11
CA GLY A 143 16.04 4.26 19.42
C GLY A 143 17.45 3.70 19.37
N SER A 144 18.44 4.56 19.55
CA SER A 144 19.83 4.24 19.87
C SER A 144 20.31 5.21 20.92
#